data_AF-A0AAD0YQ55-F1
#
_entry.id   AF-A0AAD0YQ55-F1
#
_cell.length_a   1.000
_cell.length_b   1.000
_cell.length_c   1.000
_cell.angle_alpha   90.00
_cell.angle_beta   90.00
_cell.angle_gamma   90.00
#
_symmetry.space_group_name_H-M   'P 1'
#
loop_
_entity.id
_entity.type
_entity.pdbx_description
1 polymer ?
#
loop_
_entity_poly.entity_id
_entity_poly.type
_entity_poly.pdbx_seq_one_letter_code
_entity_poly.pdbx_strand_id
1 'polypeptide(L)'
;MDVSKITDPQVKQAIEALQAGDKSWYSFFIENPAMTDDSNKVNFKSFFDNALGKEIFLTIDRVENNGKDIYGNFKAGQWGTFPVFFRFHKNAEGKFDRLDIGQDK
;
A
#
# COMPACT_ATOMS: atom_id res chain seq x y z
N MET A 1 -6.77 -4.46 -12.63
CA MET A 1 -5.60 -3.57 -12.55
C MET A 1 -4.37 -4.40 -12.90
N ASP A 2 -3.39 -3.82 -13.60
CA ASP A 2 -2.16 -4.52 -14.00
C ASP A 2 -1.03 -4.26 -13.00
N VAL A 3 -0.58 -5.33 -12.33
CA VAL A 3 0.53 -5.31 -11.34
C VAL A 3 1.88 -5.73 -11.95
N SER A 4 1.96 -5.99 -13.26
CA SER A 4 3.18 -6.47 -13.92
C SER A 4 4.35 -5.49 -13.80
N LYS A 5 4.07 -4.20 -13.61
CA LYS A 5 5.06 -3.13 -13.38
C LYS A 5 5.77 -3.23 -12.02
N ILE A 6 5.21 -3.96 -11.05
CA ILE A 6 5.75 -4.05 -9.70
C ILE A 6 6.87 -5.11 -9.68
N THR A 7 8.12 -4.65 -9.60
CA THR A 7 9.31 -5.51 -9.70
C THR A 7 9.71 -6.17 -8.38
N ASP A 8 9.34 -5.58 -7.23
CA ASP A 8 9.60 -6.20 -5.93
C ASP A 8 8.53 -7.28 -5.65
N PRO A 9 8.90 -8.56 -5.52
CA PRO A 9 7.91 -9.64 -5.41
C PRO A 9 7.02 -9.53 -4.17
N GLN A 10 7.55 -9.06 -3.04
CA GLN A 10 6.75 -8.93 -1.82
C GLN A 10 5.80 -7.74 -1.90
N VAL A 11 6.24 -6.62 -2.51
CA VAL A 11 5.35 -5.48 -2.72
C VAL A 11 4.23 -5.86 -3.69
N LYS A 12 4.56 -6.60 -4.75
CA LYS A 12 3.57 -7.12 -5.69
C LYS A 12 2.52 -7.99 -4.99
N GLN A 13 2.96 -8.97 -4.20
CA GLN A 13 2.06 -9.85 -3.44
C GLN A 13 1.22 -9.08 -2.41
N ALA A 14 1.80 -8.09 -1.73
CA ALA A 14 1.07 -7.24 -0.80
C ALA A 14 -0.02 -6.44 -1.54
N ILE A 15 0.32 -5.80 -2.67
CA ILE A 15 -0.67 -5.07 -3.49
C ILE A 15 -1.76 -6.02 -4.01
N GLU A 16 -1.42 -7.24 -4.46
CA GLU A 16 -2.41 -8.25 -4.85
C GLU A 16 -3.38 -8.59 -3.69
N ALA A 17 -2.87 -8.77 -2.47
CA ALA A 17 -3.69 -8.99 -1.28
C ALA A 17 -4.60 -7.78 -0.96
N LEU A 18 -4.07 -6.55 -1.05
CA LEU A 18 -4.85 -5.32 -0.88
C LEU A 18 -6.01 -5.25 -1.89
N GLN A 19 -5.72 -5.50 -3.17
CA GLN A 19 -6.72 -5.50 -4.25
C GLN A 19 -7.81 -6.56 -4.05
N ALA A 20 -7.46 -7.71 -3.48
CA ALA A 20 -8.39 -8.79 -3.20
C ALA A 20 -9.19 -8.59 -1.90
N GLY A 21 -8.83 -7.60 -1.07
CA GLY A 21 -9.36 -7.46 0.28
C GLY A 21 -8.96 -8.61 1.20
N ASP A 22 -7.84 -9.27 0.92
CA ASP A 22 -7.37 -10.46 1.64
C ASP A 22 -6.60 -10.08 2.91
N LYS A 23 -6.93 -10.72 4.02
CA LYS A 23 -6.25 -10.57 5.32
C LYS A 23 -4.79 -11.07 5.28
N SER A 24 -4.37 -11.80 4.24
CA SER A 24 -2.94 -12.05 4.00
C SER A 24 -2.13 -10.75 3.89
N TRP A 25 -2.76 -9.61 3.57
CA TRP A 25 -2.18 -8.26 3.64
C TRP A 25 -1.38 -8.01 4.92
N TYR A 26 -1.93 -8.36 6.08
CA TYR A 26 -1.28 -8.11 7.37
C TYR A 26 0.00 -8.93 7.55
N SER A 27 0.13 -10.08 6.89
CA SER A 27 1.27 -11.00 7.05
C SER A 27 2.57 -10.50 6.42
N PHE A 28 2.49 -9.52 5.51
CA PHE A 28 3.66 -8.92 4.87
C PHE A 28 4.40 -7.92 5.79
N PHE A 29 3.71 -7.44 6.83
CA PHE A 29 4.22 -6.46 7.78
C PHE A 29 4.72 -7.14 9.06
N ILE A 30 5.55 -6.42 9.82
CA ILE A 30 5.78 -6.75 11.24
C ILE A 30 4.50 -6.54 12.05
N GLU A 31 4.47 -6.97 13.31
CA GLU A 31 3.26 -6.87 14.16
C GLU A 31 2.74 -5.43 14.32
N ASN A 32 3.65 -4.45 14.46
CA ASN A 32 3.32 -3.04 14.66
C ASN A 32 4.11 -2.15 13.69
N PRO A 33 3.78 -2.14 12.38
CA PRO A 33 4.49 -1.33 11.42
C PRO A 33 4.14 0.15 11.63
N ALA A 34 5.11 1.04 11.38
CA ALA A 34 4.84 2.46 11.32
C ALA A 34 4.00 2.77 10.06
N MET A 35 3.06 3.70 10.17
CA MET A 35 2.30 4.16 9.01
C MET A 35 2.09 5.65 9.03
N THR A 36 2.19 6.27 7.85
CA THR A 36 1.74 7.64 7.63
C THR A 36 0.68 7.71 6.53
N ASP A 37 -0.27 8.63 6.70
CA ASP A 37 -1.26 9.04 5.69
C ASP A 37 -1.17 10.56 5.51
N ASP A 38 -0.77 11.00 4.31
CA ASP A 38 -0.44 12.39 4.01
C ASP A 38 0.56 12.99 5.04
N SER A 39 1.60 12.21 5.38
CA SER A 39 2.62 12.53 6.40
C SER A 39 2.13 12.55 7.86
N ASN A 40 0.84 12.31 8.12
CA ASN A 40 0.32 12.19 9.48
C ASN A 40 0.47 10.75 9.97
N LYS A 41 0.95 10.56 11.20
CA LYS A 41 1.04 9.21 11.80
C LYS A 41 -0.35 8.66 12.03
N VAL A 42 -0.58 7.44 11.54
CA VAL A 42 -1.85 6.70 11.72
C VAL A 42 -1.56 5.29 12.24
N ASN A 43 -2.55 4.69 12.92
CA ASN A 43 -2.42 3.30 13.34
C ASN A 43 -2.72 2.39 12.15
N PHE A 44 -1.73 1.58 11.75
CA PHE A 44 -1.84 0.68 10.59
C PHE A 44 -3.04 -0.27 10.68
N LYS A 45 -3.21 -0.95 11.82
CA LYS A 45 -4.27 -1.94 11.98
C LYS A 45 -5.65 -1.28 11.91
N SER A 46 -5.86 -0.21 12.68
CA SER A 46 -7.14 0.52 12.69
C SER A 46 -7.47 1.12 11.31
N PHE A 47 -6.46 1.56 10.55
CA PHE A 47 -6.65 2.05 9.20
C PHE A 47 -7.17 0.93 8.29
N PHE A 48 -6.43 -0.18 8.17
CA PHE A 48 -6.79 -1.26 7.26
C PHE A 48 -7.99 -2.10 7.71
N ASP A 49 -8.33 -2.14 9.01
CA ASP A 49 -9.61 -2.70 9.49
C ASP A 49 -10.81 -1.98 8.84
N ASN A 50 -10.66 -0.71 8.46
CA ASN A 50 -11.70 0.08 7.79
C ASN A 50 -11.57 0.08 6.25
N ALA A 51 -10.34 0.09 5.73
CA ALA A 51 -10.04 0.27 4.31
C ALA A 51 -9.95 -1.04 3.50
N LEU A 52 -9.44 -2.14 4.09
CA LEU A 52 -9.18 -3.38 3.36
C LEU A 52 -10.47 -3.96 2.75
N GLY A 53 -10.43 -4.26 1.46
CA GLY A 53 -11.59 -4.75 0.69
C GLY A 53 -12.58 -3.66 0.26
N LYS A 54 -12.36 -2.39 0.64
CA LYS A 54 -13.15 -1.23 0.19
C LYS A 54 -12.34 -0.27 -0.66
N GLU A 55 -11.06 -0.14 -0.33
CA GLU A 55 -10.14 0.79 -0.95
C GLU A 55 -9.11 0.04 -1.80
N ILE A 56 -8.96 0.44 -3.07
CA ILE A 56 -8.18 -0.27 -4.08
C ILE A 56 -7.53 0.68 -5.09
N PHE A 57 -6.41 0.27 -5.67
CA PHE A 57 -5.88 0.88 -6.89
C PHE A 57 -6.77 0.53 -8.08
N LEU A 58 -7.05 1.55 -8.89
CA LEU A 58 -7.68 1.42 -10.20
C LEU A 58 -6.62 1.26 -11.29
N THR A 59 -5.52 2.01 -11.18
CA THR A 59 -4.37 1.95 -12.08
C THR A 59 -3.06 1.90 -11.28
N ILE A 60 -2.02 1.35 -11.90
CA ILE A 60 -0.63 1.52 -11.47
C ILE A 60 0.06 2.28 -12.59
N ASP A 61 0.34 3.55 -12.33
CA ASP A 61 0.82 4.48 -13.34
C ASP A 61 2.34 4.38 -13.45
N ARG A 62 3.04 4.47 -12.31
CA ARG A 62 4.50 4.32 -12.21
C ARG A 62 4.91 3.51 -10.99
N VAL A 63 6.09 2.89 -11.09
CA VAL A 63 6.74 2.12 -10.03
C VAL A 63 8.20 2.55 -9.96
N GLU A 64 8.66 2.91 -8.76
CA GLU A 64 9.98 3.47 -8.53
C GLU A 64 10.68 2.75 -7.36
N ASN A 65 11.90 3.19 -7.02
CA ASN A 65 12.66 2.72 -5.85
C ASN A 65 12.80 1.18 -5.79
N ASN A 66 13.19 0.59 -6.93
CA ASN A 66 13.34 -0.86 -7.09
C ASN A 66 12.05 -1.64 -6.77
N GLY A 67 10.88 -1.08 -7.11
CA GLY A 67 9.60 -1.73 -6.92
C GLY A 67 8.89 -1.43 -5.60
N LYS A 68 9.42 -0.51 -4.77
CA LYS A 68 8.90 -0.21 -3.44
C LYS A 68 8.04 1.03 -3.35
N ASP A 69 8.06 1.87 -4.38
CA ASP A 69 7.26 3.07 -4.46
C ASP A 69 6.24 2.88 -5.58
N ILE A 70 4.97 2.78 -5.20
CA ILE A 70 3.86 2.49 -6.09
C ILE A 70 3.02 3.75 -6.24
N TYR A 71 2.71 4.14 -7.46
CA TYR A 71 1.90 5.31 -7.75
C TYR A 71 0.75 4.94 -8.68
N GLY A 72 -0.43 5.51 -8.43
CA GLY A 72 -1.56 5.31 -9.32
C GLY A 72 -2.86 5.91 -8.81
N ASN A 73 -3.92 5.83 -9.62
CA ASN A 73 -5.25 6.24 -9.19
C ASN A 73 -5.83 5.24 -8.20
N PHE A 74 -6.33 5.74 -7.08
CA PHE A 74 -6.82 4.94 -5.97
C PHE A 74 -8.22 5.35 -5.58
N LYS A 75 -9.09 4.37 -5.37
CA LYS A 75 -10.46 4.57 -4.89
C LYS A 75 -10.45 4.50 -3.36
N ALA A 76 -10.46 5.65 -2.70
CA ALA A 76 -10.44 5.79 -1.24
C ALA A 76 -11.86 5.80 -0.65
N GLY A 77 -12.66 4.78 -0.97
CA GLY A 77 -14.01 4.61 -0.42
C GLY A 77 -14.91 5.85 -0.64
N GLN A 78 -15.34 6.48 0.45
CA GLN A 78 -16.22 7.66 0.43
C GLN A 78 -15.51 8.98 0.04
N TRP A 79 -14.18 9.01 0.08
CA TRP A 79 -13.39 10.21 -0.18
C TRP A 79 -13.17 10.47 -1.68
N GLY A 80 -13.55 9.51 -2.53
CA GLY A 80 -13.47 9.63 -3.98
C GLY A 80 -12.31 8.84 -4.57
N THR A 81 -11.86 9.29 -5.75
CA THR A 81 -10.74 8.69 -6.48
C THR A 81 -9.72 9.77 -6.78
N PHE A 82 -8.47 9.52 -6.41
CA PHE A 82 -7.37 10.45 -6.61
C PHE A 82 -6.04 9.70 -6.82
N PRO A 83 -5.04 10.34 -7.42
CA PRO A 83 -3.70 9.79 -7.49
C PRO A 83 -3.09 9.70 -6.09
N VAL A 84 -2.46 8.56 -5.79
CA VAL A 84 -1.77 8.31 -4.52
C VAL A 84 -0.40 7.70 -4.75
N PHE A 85 0.43 7.77 -3.73
CA PHE A 85 1.61 6.92 -3.58
C PHE A 85 1.45 5.97 -2.41
N PHE A 86 2.04 4.78 -2.53
CA PHE A 86 2.29 3.83 -1.45
C PHE A 86 3.79 3.53 -1.46
N ARG A 87 4.50 3.81 -0.36
CA ARG A 87 5.95 3.58 -0.22
C ARG A 87 6.21 2.55 0.86
N PHE A 88 6.76 1.42 0.47
CA PHE A 88 7.05 0.29 1.33
C PHE A 88 8.49 0.33 1.83
N HIS A 89 8.70 0.16 3.13
CA HIS A 89 10.02 0.07 3.74
C HIS A 89 10.21 -1.31 4.36
N LYS A 90 11.35 -1.94 4.07
CA LYS A 90 11.69 -3.26 4.58
C LYS A 90 12.74 -3.15 5.67
N ASN A 91 12.58 -3.93 6.73
CA ASN A 91 13.61 -4.13 7.73
C ASN A 91 14.72 -5.07 7.19
N ALA A 92 15.76 -5.30 8.00
CA ALA A 92 16.88 -6.18 7.65
C ALA A 92 16.47 -7.66 7.41
N GLU A 93 15.32 -8.08 7.94
CA GLU A 93 14.75 -9.42 7.78
C GLU A 93 13.85 -9.54 6.53
N GLY A 94 13.65 -8.43 5.81
CA GLY A 94 12.81 -8.38 4.61
C GLY A 94 11.31 -8.36 4.89
N LYS A 95 10.87 -8.00 6.10
CA LYS A 95 9.46 -7.69 6.43
C LYS A 95 9.21 -6.19 6.33
N PHE A 96 7.98 -5.79 6.02
CA PHE A 96 7.65 -4.36 5.99
C PHE A 96 7.50 -3.79 7.41
N ASP A 97 8.34 -2.84 7.76
CA ASP A 97 8.33 -2.14 9.06
C ASP A 97 7.70 -0.75 8.99
N ARG A 98 7.55 -0.18 7.78
CA ARG A 98 6.82 1.06 7.53
C ARG A 98 6.09 1.05 6.18
N LEU A 99 4.92 1.68 6.16
CA LEU A 99 4.20 2.07 4.95
C LEU A 99 3.87 3.57 5.00
N ASP A 100 4.31 4.33 4.00
CA ASP A 100 3.88 5.71 3.84
C ASP A 100 2.91 5.81 2.68
N ILE A 101 1.71 6.35 2.92
CA ILE A 101 0.71 6.62 1.90
C ILE A 101 0.37 8.10 1.86
N GLY A 102 -0.14 8.56 0.72
CA GLY A 102 -0.65 9.92 0.59
C GLY A 102 -1.02 10.26 -0.84
N GLN A 103 -1.61 11.43 -1.04
CA GLN A 103 -1.97 11.92 -2.36
C GLN A 103 -0.72 12.30 -3.17
N ASP A 104 -0.67 11.86 -4.42
CA ASP A 104 0.35 12.25 -5.40
C ASP A 104 -0.20 13.46 -6.18
N LYS A 105 0.34 14.66 -5.92
CA LYS A 105 -0.14 15.93 -6.49
C LYS A 105 0.52 16.25 -7.83
#